data_AF-A0AAD1YFI5-F1
#
_entry.id   AF-A0AAD1YFI5-F1
#
_cell.length_a   1.000
_cell.length_b   1.000
_cell.length_c   1.000
_cell.angle_alpha   90.00
_cell.angle_beta   90.00
_cell.angle_gamma   90.00
#
_symmetry.space_group_name_H-M   'P 1'
#
loop_
_entity.id
_entity.type
_entity.pdbx_description
1 polymer ?
#
loop_
_entity_poly.entity_id
_entity_poly.type
_entity_poly.pdbx_seq_one_letter_code
_entity_poly.pdbx_strand_id
1 'polypeptide(L)'
;MGTSSSFKGKVGNALLPNDFNTSDELTDENDSNAANQINDENKNIQEKENNINWTSAKTSMSKYISSAGKVGSPRSIVRNYIKASGGTNRIISNSSKSINATLKIGNILGSFTKQGISKTLADIGLSLNNYSLPEAMSKLVNYVEDSAVSKSDVAIRTATANTLEKLMELNIDNDRVDQATSIVLMQYFVADLIWQQMLVDFGYSFEKYGNDQNVLIRVEEDMKEYIKASVEESFKRNKDKTFSKDLCDDVVKSCLKIMEG
;
A
#
# COMPACT_ATOMS: atom_id res chain seq x y z
N MET A 1 30.76 32.16 -5.97
CA MET A 1 29.76 31.48 -6.81
C MET A 1 30.31 30.11 -7.16
N GLY A 2 29.71 29.04 -6.66
CA GLY A 2 30.09 27.66 -6.95
C GLY A 2 28.94 26.75 -6.58
N THR A 3 28.36 26.05 -7.56
CA THR A 3 27.33 25.04 -7.33
C THR A 3 27.77 23.76 -8.03
N SER A 4 28.38 22.86 -7.26
CA SER A 4 28.68 21.49 -7.68
C SER A 4 27.36 20.70 -7.78
N SER A 5 27.08 20.14 -8.96
CA SER A 5 25.94 19.24 -9.19
C SER A 5 26.36 17.79 -8.92
N SER A 6 26.16 17.29 -7.70
CA SER A 6 26.58 15.92 -7.30
C SER A 6 25.48 14.86 -7.39
N PHE A 7 24.30 15.13 -7.96
CA PHE A 7 23.21 14.13 -8.03
C PHE A 7 22.50 14.14 -9.40
N LYS A 8 23.15 13.57 -10.42
CA LYS A 8 22.46 12.97 -11.57
C LYS A 8 22.72 11.47 -11.51
N GLY A 9 21.71 10.69 -11.12
CA GLY A 9 21.77 9.23 -11.14
C GLY A 9 22.05 8.70 -12.54
N LYS A 10 22.72 7.55 -12.64
CA LYS A 10 23.13 6.91 -13.89
C LYS A 10 21.93 6.67 -14.82
N VAL A 11 22.04 7.16 -16.05
CA VAL A 11 21.23 6.74 -17.19
C VAL A 11 22.00 5.67 -17.96
N GLY A 12 21.41 4.50 -18.14
CA GLY A 12 21.89 3.45 -19.04
C GLY A 12 22.41 2.18 -18.36
N ASN A 13 21.89 1.03 -18.80
CA ASN A 13 22.53 -0.27 -18.63
C ASN A 13 23.79 -0.29 -19.51
N ALA A 14 24.93 0.08 -18.94
CA ALA A 14 26.23 -0.20 -19.53
C ALA A 14 27.22 -0.46 -18.39
N LEU A 15 27.31 -1.72 -17.98
CA LEU A 15 28.47 -2.23 -17.23
C LEU A 15 29.55 -2.76 -18.17
N LEU A 16 29.38 -2.60 -19.48
CA LEU A 16 30.32 -3.06 -20.49
C LEU A 16 30.83 -1.86 -21.32
N PRO A 17 32.14 -1.81 -21.62
CA PRO A 17 32.73 -0.83 -22.53
C PRO A 17 32.12 -0.88 -23.93
N ASN A 18 32.18 0.22 -24.67
CA ASN A 18 31.64 0.39 -26.03
C ASN A 18 32.34 -0.50 -27.09
N ASP A 19 33.39 -1.20 -26.68
CA ASP A 19 34.30 -2.02 -27.46
C ASP A 19 33.93 -3.52 -27.44
N PHE A 20 32.84 -3.90 -26.76
CA PHE A 20 32.28 -5.25 -26.82
C PHE A 20 31.37 -5.43 -28.06
N ASN A 21 31.97 -5.48 -29.25
CA ASN A 21 31.28 -5.92 -30.47
C ASN A 21 31.32 -7.46 -30.56
N THR A 22 30.20 -8.12 -30.26
CA THR A 22 29.93 -9.45 -30.82
C THR A 22 29.33 -9.28 -32.20
N SER A 23 30.21 -9.15 -33.18
CA SER A 23 29.89 -9.47 -34.56
C SER A 23 29.85 -10.98 -34.71
N ASP A 24 28.69 -11.52 -35.05
CA ASP A 24 28.62 -12.64 -36.00
C ASP A 24 27.46 -12.34 -36.95
N GLU A 25 27.83 -12.25 -38.23
CA GLU A 25 26.99 -12.06 -39.39
C GLU A 25 25.99 -13.22 -39.56
N LEU A 26 24.86 -12.96 -40.20
CA LEU A 26 24.49 -13.61 -41.46
C LEU A 26 23.30 -12.84 -42.10
N THR A 27 23.54 -12.37 -43.31
CA THR A 27 22.65 -11.73 -44.28
C THR A 27 21.69 -12.72 -44.94
N ASP A 28 20.46 -12.32 -45.29
CA ASP A 28 20.08 -12.05 -46.69
C ASP A 28 18.62 -11.59 -46.85
N GLU A 29 18.44 -10.73 -47.85
CA GLU A 29 17.21 -10.06 -48.27
C GLU A 29 16.24 -10.98 -49.04
N ASN A 30 14.93 -10.74 -48.91
CA ASN A 30 14.12 -10.47 -50.11
C ASN A 30 12.75 -9.86 -49.83
N ASP A 31 12.40 -8.93 -50.71
CA ASP A 31 11.26 -8.03 -50.74
C ASP A 31 10.02 -8.70 -51.38
N SER A 32 8.82 -8.27 -50.97
CA SER A 32 7.61 -8.04 -51.80
C SER A 32 6.26 -8.43 -51.15
N ASN A 33 5.44 -7.38 -50.99
CA ASN A 33 3.97 -7.31 -51.14
C ASN A 33 3.02 -7.62 -49.97
N ALA A 34 2.60 -6.51 -49.34
CA ALA A 34 1.23 -5.98 -49.34
C ALA A 34 0.08 -6.91 -48.91
N ALA A 35 -0.28 -6.84 -47.63
CA ALA A 35 -1.64 -6.48 -47.17
C ALA A 35 -1.68 -6.45 -45.64
N ASN A 36 -2.52 -5.56 -45.10
CA ASN A 36 -2.91 -5.38 -43.68
C ASN A 36 -2.24 -4.21 -42.95
N GLN A 37 -2.47 -3.00 -43.46
CA GLN A 37 -2.74 -1.86 -42.59
C GLN A 37 -4.06 -2.12 -41.87
N ILE A 38 -4.01 -2.47 -40.59
CA ILE A 38 -4.99 -2.27 -39.49
C ILE A 38 -4.46 -3.16 -38.35
N ASN A 39 -3.64 -2.62 -37.42
CA ASN A 39 -3.49 -3.12 -36.03
C ASN A 39 -2.36 -2.49 -35.18
N ASP A 40 -1.64 -1.45 -35.61
CA ASP A 40 -0.52 -0.93 -34.81
C ASP A 40 -0.91 -0.02 -33.63
N GLU A 41 -2.09 0.59 -33.63
CA GLU A 41 -2.51 1.47 -32.52
C GLU A 41 -2.94 0.71 -31.26
N ASN A 42 -3.54 -0.49 -31.40
CA ASN A 42 -4.00 -1.27 -30.24
C ASN A 42 -2.89 -2.07 -29.53
N LYS A 43 -1.84 -2.51 -30.24
CA LYS A 43 -0.67 -3.14 -29.61
C LYS A 43 0.15 -2.15 -28.78
N ASN A 44 0.29 -0.91 -29.24
CA ASN A 44 1.08 0.12 -28.55
C ASN A 44 0.45 0.55 -27.21
N ILE A 45 -0.89 0.50 -27.08
CA ILE A 45 -1.60 0.81 -25.84
C ILE A 45 -1.47 -0.33 -24.82
N GLN A 46 -1.59 -1.60 -25.25
CA GLN A 46 -1.41 -2.76 -24.37
C GLN A 46 0.06 -2.96 -23.93
N GLU A 47 1.04 -2.69 -24.79
CA GLU A 47 2.46 -2.78 -24.43
C GLU A 47 2.91 -1.65 -23.49
N LYS A 48 2.31 -0.45 -23.57
CA LYS A 48 2.53 0.63 -22.59
C LYS A 48 1.89 0.35 -21.23
N GLU A 49 0.77 -0.37 -21.17
CA GLU A 49 0.13 -0.77 -19.91
C GLU A 49 0.93 -1.83 -19.12
N ASN A 50 1.86 -2.53 -19.77
CA ASN A 50 2.60 -3.66 -19.20
C ASN A 50 3.92 -3.29 -18.53
N ASN A 51 4.39 -2.05 -18.63
CA ASN A 51 5.65 -1.63 -17.99
C ASN A 51 5.53 -0.30 -17.23
N ILE A 52 4.54 -0.23 -16.32
CA ILE A 52 4.47 0.87 -15.38
C ILE A 52 5.63 0.71 -14.39
N ASN A 53 6.59 1.63 -14.46
CA ASN A 53 7.70 1.70 -13.51
C ASN A 53 7.45 2.77 -12.43
N TRP A 54 8.32 2.82 -11.43
CA TRP A 54 8.24 3.78 -10.33
C TRP A 54 8.25 5.25 -10.76
N THR A 55 8.95 5.58 -11.86
CA THR A 55 8.97 6.94 -12.40
C THR A 55 7.58 7.33 -12.90
N SER A 56 6.92 6.44 -13.62
CA SER A 56 5.54 6.64 -14.09
C SER A 56 4.56 6.77 -12.93
N ALA A 57 4.65 5.90 -11.91
CA ALA A 57 3.80 5.97 -10.73
C ALA A 57 3.96 7.29 -9.95
N LYS A 58 5.20 7.71 -9.68
CA LYS A 58 5.49 8.99 -9.00
C LYS A 58 5.02 10.19 -9.83
N THR A 59 5.19 10.12 -11.15
CA THR A 59 4.71 11.17 -12.07
C THR A 59 3.19 11.28 -12.03
N SER A 60 2.46 10.15 -12.01
CA SER A 60 0.99 10.18 -11.89
C SER A 60 0.54 10.83 -10.58
N MET A 61 1.17 10.48 -9.45
CA MET A 61 0.83 11.10 -8.16
C MET A 61 1.19 12.60 -8.13
N SER A 62 2.35 12.97 -8.66
CA SER A 62 2.78 14.38 -8.76
C SER A 62 1.81 15.22 -9.57
N LYS A 63 1.32 14.68 -10.71
CA LYS A 63 0.31 15.34 -11.54
C LYS A 63 -1.03 15.43 -10.83
N TYR A 64 -1.45 14.39 -10.11
CA TYR A 64 -2.68 14.40 -9.33
C TYR A 64 -2.65 15.51 -8.27
N ILE A 65 -1.56 15.59 -7.49
CA ILE A 65 -1.37 16.65 -6.48
C ILE A 65 -1.33 18.04 -7.15
N SER A 66 -0.47 18.24 -8.16
CA SER A 66 -0.25 19.55 -8.80
C SER A 66 -1.50 20.08 -9.51
N SER A 67 -2.39 19.19 -9.93
CA SER A 67 -3.65 19.56 -10.59
C SER A 67 -4.83 19.67 -9.62
N ALA A 68 -4.59 19.54 -8.31
CA ALA A 68 -5.63 19.47 -7.28
C ALA A 68 -6.71 18.42 -7.59
N GLY A 69 -6.27 17.21 -7.94
CA GLY A 69 -7.13 16.06 -8.22
C GLY A 69 -7.76 16.02 -9.62
N LYS A 70 -7.51 17.02 -10.48
CA LYS A 70 -8.15 17.12 -11.81
C LYS A 70 -7.53 16.21 -12.87
N VAL A 71 -6.26 15.81 -12.71
CA VAL A 71 -5.54 14.97 -13.66
C VAL A 71 -5.20 13.63 -13.04
N GLY A 72 -5.86 12.57 -13.54
CA GLY A 72 -5.78 11.23 -12.99
C GLY A 72 -7.00 10.92 -12.11
N SER A 73 -6.93 9.79 -11.41
CA SER A 73 -7.95 9.37 -10.44
C SER A 73 -7.31 8.49 -9.37
N PRO A 74 -7.91 8.40 -8.17
CA PRO A 74 -7.41 7.52 -7.11
C PRO A 74 -7.20 6.07 -7.60
N ARG A 75 -8.17 5.55 -8.37
CA ARG A 75 -8.06 4.24 -9.03
C ARG A 75 -6.82 4.11 -9.88
N SER A 76 -6.56 5.07 -10.77
CA SER A 76 -5.38 5.01 -11.66
C SER A 76 -4.06 5.10 -10.89
N ILE A 77 -4.01 5.88 -9.81
CA ILE A 77 -2.79 6.08 -9.01
C ILE A 77 -2.46 4.82 -8.22
N VAL A 78 -3.45 4.24 -7.53
CA VAL A 78 -3.27 2.97 -6.80
C VAL A 78 -2.89 1.85 -7.77
N ARG A 79 -3.56 1.76 -8.94
CA ARG A 79 -3.22 0.79 -9.98
C ARG A 79 -1.77 0.94 -10.44
N ASN A 80 -1.33 2.17 -10.70
CA ASN A 80 0.05 2.45 -11.11
C ASN A 80 1.06 2.09 -10.01
N TYR A 81 0.73 2.37 -8.74
CA TYR A 81 1.54 1.98 -7.59
C TYR A 81 1.73 0.46 -7.52
N ILE A 82 0.63 -0.30 -7.64
CA ILE A 82 0.69 -1.76 -7.57
C ILE A 82 1.50 -2.34 -8.71
N LYS A 83 1.24 -1.89 -9.95
CA LYS A 83 1.99 -2.33 -11.14
C LYS A 83 3.49 -1.98 -11.03
N ALA A 84 3.83 -0.76 -10.58
CA ALA A 84 5.22 -0.34 -10.36
C ALA A 84 5.95 -1.13 -9.27
N SER A 85 5.19 -1.68 -8.32
CA SER A 85 5.71 -2.57 -7.27
C SER A 85 5.91 -4.01 -7.76
N GLY A 86 5.67 -4.30 -9.03
CA GLY A 86 5.75 -5.64 -9.63
C GLY A 86 4.43 -6.43 -9.57
N GLY A 87 3.31 -5.75 -9.32
CA GLY A 87 1.97 -6.33 -9.25
C GLY A 87 1.63 -6.98 -7.91
N THR A 88 0.39 -7.43 -7.77
CA THR A 88 -0.14 -7.95 -6.49
C THR A 88 0.72 -9.07 -5.90
N ASN A 89 1.11 -10.05 -6.70
CA ASN A 89 1.87 -11.20 -6.19
C ASN A 89 3.24 -10.80 -5.64
N ARG A 90 3.90 -9.81 -6.26
CA ARG A 90 5.21 -9.32 -5.81
C ARG A 90 5.10 -8.50 -4.53
N ILE A 91 4.05 -7.69 -4.40
CA ILE A 91 3.75 -6.98 -3.15
C ILE A 91 3.60 -7.99 -2.02
N ILE A 92 2.76 -9.02 -2.20
CA ILE A 92 2.49 -10.03 -1.16
C ILE A 92 3.77 -10.77 -0.78
N SER A 93 4.57 -11.23 -1.76
CA SER A 93 5.81 -11.96 -1.46
C SER A 93 6.83 -11.12 -0.68
N ASN A 94 6.80 -9.80 -0.87
CA ASN A 94 7.70 -8.85 -0.21
C ASN A 94 7.13 -8.26 1.09
N SER A 95 5.87 -8.53 1.44
CA SER A 95 5.15 -7.88 2.54
C SER A 95 5.02 -8.77 3.78
N SER A 96 6.02 -9.63 4.05
CA SER A 96 5.99 -10.56 5.19
C SER A 96 5.73 -9.87 6.53
N LYS A 97 6.32 -8.69 6.76
CA LYS A 97 6.07 -7.86 7.95
C LYS A 97 4.62 -7.37 8.03
N SER A 98 4.11 -6.78 6.96
CA SER A 98 2.73 -6.26 6.88
C SER A 98 1.69 -7.37 7.06
N ILE A 99 1.95 -8.56 6.49
CA ILE A 99 1.14 -9.77 6.66
C ILE A 99 1.13 -10.21 8.12
N ASN A 100 2.30 -10.29 8.75
CA ASN A 100 2.41 -10.65 10.16
C ASN A 100 1.69 -9.65 11.07
N ALA A 101 1.82 -8.35 10.81
CA ALA A 101 1.12 -7.30 11.54
C ALA A 101 -0.41 -7.43 11.38
N THR A 102 -0.88 -7.70 10.16
CA THR A 102 -2.30 -7.96 9.86
C THR A 102 -2.82 -9.14 10.67
N LEU A 103 -2.07 -10.25 10.75
CA LEU A 103 -2.44 -11.40 11.58
C LEU A 103 -2.45 -11.07 13.07
N LYS A 104 -1.46 -10.33 13.58
CA LYS A 104 -1.42 -9.90 14.99
C LYS A 104 -2.62 -9.04 15.35
N ILE A 105 -2.96 -8.04 14.52
CA ILE A 105 -4.13 -7.19 14.73
C ILE A 105 -5.42 -8.02 14.67
N GLY A 106 -5.56 -8.92 13.68
CA GLY A 106 -6.71 -9.82 13.60
C GLY A 106 -6.87 -10.68 14.87
N ASN A 107 -5.78 -11.21 15.43
CA ASN A 107 -5.78 -11.98 16.66
C ASN A 107 -6.13 -11.13 17.89
N ILE A 108 -5.63 -9.90 17.98
CA ILE A 108 -5.94 -8.94 19.04
C ILE A 108 -7.43 -8.60 19.01
N LEU A 109 -7.94 -8.17 17.86
CA LEU A 109 -9.34 -7.81 17.68
C LEU A 109 -10.27 -9.01 17.90
N GLY A 110 -9.87 -10.21 17.45
CA GLY A 110 -10.57 -11.45 17.75
C GLY A 110 -10.58 -11.77 19.25
N SER A 111 -9.49 -11.51 19.98
CA SER A 111 -9.45 -11.69 21.44
C SER A 111 -10.31 -10.67 22.18
N PHE A 112 -10.32 -9.40 21.73
CA PHE A 112 -11.23 -8.38 22.27
C PHE A 112 -12.70 -8.79 22.16
N THR A 113 -13.10 -9.45 21.06
CA THR A 113 -14.48 -9.96 20.91
C THR A 113 -14.80 -11.13 21.85
N LYS A 114 -13.85 -12.06 22.05
CA LYS A 114 -14.08 -13.30 22.81
C LYS A 114 -13.99 -13.09 24.32
N GLN A 115 -12.95 -12.40 24.76
CA GLN A 115 -12.57 -12.34 26.18
C GLN A 115 -12.46 -10.92 26.75
N GLY A 116 -12.65 -9.90 25.92
CA GLY A 116 -12.60 -8.49 26.34
C GLY A 116 -11.21 -7.87 26.25
N ILE A 117 -11.16 -6.54 26.23
CA ILE A 117 -9.96 -5.72 26.11
C ILE A 117 -9.07 -5.93 27.32
N SER A 118 -9.62 -5.82 28.53
CA SER A 118 -8.85 -5.91 29.78
C SER A 118 -8.10 -7.23 29.92
N LYS A 119 -8.78 -8.35 29.66
CA LYS A 119 -8.15 -9.68 29.72
C LYS A 119 -7.13 -9.88 28.61
N THR A 120 -7.45 -9.46 27.39
CA THR A 120 -6.52 -9.57 26.26
C THR A 120 -5.23 -8.79 26.49
N LEU A 121 -5.34 -7.57 27.03
CA LEU A 121 -4.19 -6.75 27.41
C LEU A 121 -3.40 -7.40 28.55
N ALA A 122 -4.06 -7.97 29.55
CA ALA A 122 -3.37 -8.69 30.63
C ALA A 122 -2.58 -9.91 30.12
N ASP A 123 -3.16 -10.71 29.21
CA ASP A 123 -2.53 -11.92 28.65
C ASP A 123 -1.23 -11.62 27.87
N ILE A 124 -1.11 -10.40 27.31
CA ILE A 124 0.09 -9.94 26.60
C ILE A 124 1.01 -9.07 27.47
N GLY A 125 0.76 -9.00 28.79
CA GLY A 125 1.60 -8.28 29.75
C GLY A 125 1.33 -6.77 29.87
N LEU A 126 0.21 -6.29 29.35
CA LEU A 126 -0.23 -4.88 29.32
C LEU A 126 -1.45 -4.63 30.24
N SER A 127 -1.50 -5.30 31.39
CA SER A 127 -2.64 -5.22 32.33
C SER A 127 -3.00 -3.78 32.71
N LEU A 128 -4.31 -3.49 32.75
CA LEU A 128 -4.86 -2.19 33.12
C LEU A 128 -4.69 -1.83 34.61
N ASN A 129 -4.20 -2.77 35.43
CA ASN A 129 -3.78 -2.48 36.81
C ASN A 129 -2.45 -1.71 36.86
N ASN A 130 -1.63 -1.82 35.79
CA ASN A 130 -0.29 -1.23 35.72
C ASN A 130 -0.21 -0.06 34.73
N TYR A 131 -1.15 0.02 33.79
CA TYR A 131 -1.18 1.02 32.72
C TYR A 131 -2.61 1.54 32.54
N SER A 132 -2.74 2.83 32.21
CA SER A 132 -4.03 3.33 31.70
C SER A 132 -4.36 2.70 30.34
N LEU A 133 -5.63 2.72 29.93
CA LEU A 133 -6.06 2.19 28.64
C LEU A 133 -5.29 2.83 27.45
N PRO A 134 -5.11 4.17 27.37
CA PRO A 134 -4.32 4.79 26.31
C PRO A 134 -2.85 4.34 26.32
N GLU A 135 -2.23 4.21 27.50
CA GLU A 135 -0.84 3.73 27.62
C GLU A 135 -0.69 2.28 27.19
N ALA A 136 -1.65 1.42 27.56
CA ALA A 136 -1.66 0.03 27.15
C ALA A 136 -1.84 -0.08 25.62
N MET A 137 -2.72 0.71 25.01
CA MET A 137 -2.89 0.76 23.55
C MET A 137 -1.63 1.29 22.84
N SER A 138 -0.97 2.31 23.39
CA SER A 138 0.31 2.80 22.85
C SER A 138 1.40 1.73 22.90
N LYS A 139 1.49 0.97 24.00
CA LYS A 139 2.42 -0.16 24.13
C LYS A 139 2.05 -1.33 23.21
N LEU A 140 0.76 -1.52 22.93
CA LEU A 140 0.28 -2.53 22.00
C LEU A 140 0.80 -2.31 20.57
N VAL A 141 1.06 -1.06 20.16
CA VAL A 141 1.75 -0.76 18.90
C VAL A 141 3.11 -1.46 18.82
N ASN A 142 3.90 -1.42 19.90
CA ASN A 142 5.22 -2.07 19.95
C ASN A 142 5.10 -3.60 19.95
N TYR A 143 4.01 -4.16 20.48
CA TYR A 143 3.75 -5.60 20.40
C TYR A 143 3.48 -6.05 18.96
N VAL A 144 2.84 -5.19 18.15
CA VAL A 144 2.57 -5.47 16.74
C VAL A 144 3.84 -5.34 15.90
N GLU A 145 4.55 -4.21 15.98
CA GLU A 145 5.87 -4.01 15.36
C GLU A 145 6.75 -3.16 16.29
N ASP A 146 7.82 -3.75 16.80
CA ASP A 146 8.76 -3.15 17.73
C ASP A 146 9.81 -2.27 17.03
N SER A 147 10.24 -2.68 15.83
CA SER A 147 11.15 -1.94 14.98
C SER A 147 10.50 -0.67 14.41
N ALA A 148 11.31 0.35 14.14
CA ALA A 148 10.91 1.57 13.44
C ALA A 148 11.95 1.99 12.38
N VAL A 149 12.72 1.02 11.89
CA VAL A 149 13.89 1.27 11.02
C VAL A 149 13.48 1.35 9.56
N SER A 150 12.59 0.46 9.13
CA SER A 150 12.20 0.36 7.72
C SER A 150 10.92 1.14 7.42
N LYS A 151 10.71 1.44 6.13
CA LYS A 151 9.46 2.04 5.63
C LYS A 151 8.22 1.24 6.02
N SER A 152 8.28 -0.09 5.95
CA SER A 152 7.15 -0.93 6.35
C SER A 152 6.89 -0.84 7.84
N ASP A 153 7.95 -0.68 8.65
CA ASP A 153 7.83 -0.62 10.10
C ASP A 153 7.05 0.64 10.51
N VAL A 154 7.40 1.78 9.91
CA VAL A 154 6.70 3.05 10.11
C VAL A 154 5.23 2.93 9.69
N ALA A 155 4.97 2.38 8.49
CA ALA A 155 3.60 2.22 8.00
C ALA A 155 2.74 1.30 8.91
N ILE A 156 3.31 0.19 9.38
CA ILE A 156 2.64 -0.73 10.31
C ILE A 156 2.32 -0.05 11.62
N ARG A 157 3.31 0.61 12.24
CA ARG A 157 3.13 1.28 13.54
C ARG A 157 2.08 2.38 13.48
N THR A 158 2.11 3.20 12.42
CA THR A 158 1.10 4.25 12.20
C THR A 158 -0.29 3.65 12.03
N ALA A 159 -0.44 2.64 11.16
CA ALA A 159 -1.73 2.00 10.95
C ALA A 159 -2.28 1.33 12.21
N THR A 160 -1.40 0.67 13.00
CA THR A 160 -1.79 0.11 14.29
C THR A 160 -2.25 1.18 15.26
N ALA A 161 -1.50 2.27 15.41
CA ALA A 161 -1.87 3.36 16.31
C ALA A 161 -3.24 3.97 15.92
N ASN A 162 -3.43 4.28 14.64
CA ASN A 162 -4.67 4.82 14.12
C ASN A 162 -5.87 3.87 14.34
N THR A 163 -5.68 2.56 14.17
CA THR A 163 -6.74 1.57 14.44
C THR A 163 -7.10 1.50 15.92
N LEU A 164 -6.11 1.54 16.81
CA LEU A 164 -6.35 1.48 18.26
C LEU A 164 -6.98 2.78 18.77
N GLU A 165 -6.60 3.93 18.22
CA GLU A 165 -7.30 5.19 18.45
C GLU A 165 -8.75 5.10 17.98
N LYS A 166 -8.99 4.56 16.78
CA LYS A 166 -10.35 4.38 16.26
C LYS A 166 -11.19 3.45 17.13
N LEU A 167 -10.59 2.39 17.68
CA LEU A 167 -11.25 1.51 18.64
C LEU A 167 -11.68 2.29 19.89
N MET A 168 -10.80 3.13 20.44
CA MET A 168 -11.12 3.94 21.61
C MET A 168 -12.23 4.94 21.33
N GLU A 169 -12.29 5.55 20.14
CA GLU A 169 -13.40 6.43 19.74
C GLU A 169 -14.74 5.70 19.66
N LEU A 170 -14.74 4.45 19.18
CA LEU A 170 -15.96 3.67 18.92
C LEU A 170 -16.49 2.95 20.16
N ASN A 171 -15.65 2.68 21.15
CA ASN A 171 -15.95 1.70 22.20
C ASN A 171 -15.58 2.17 23.62
N ILE A 172 -15.89 3.43 23.95
CA ILE A 172 -15.48 4.10 25.20
C ILE A 172 -16.00 3.38 26.46
N ASP A 173 -17.15 2.69 26.39
CA ASP A 173 -17.85 2.21 27.59
C ASP A 173 -17.92 0.67 27.76
N ASN A 174 -17.42 -0.12 26.79
CA ASN A 174 -17.58 -1.58 26.83
C ASN A 174 -16.24 -2.33 26.73
N ASP A 175 -15.97 -3.20 27.69
CA ASP A 175 -14.77 -4.04 27.68
C ASP A 175 -14.76 -5.03 26.51
N ARG A 176 -15.93 -5.40 25.97
CA ARG A 176 -16.02 -6.29 24.79
C ARG A 176 -16.35 -5.51 23.52
N VAL A 177 -15.52 -5.71 22.51
CA VAL A 177 -15.77 -5.23 21.15
C VAL A 177 -16.71 -6.23 20.45
N ASP A 178 -17.80 -5.78 19.86
CA ASP A 178 -18.66 -6.69 19.10
C ASP A 178 -18.01 -7.09 17.76
N GLN A 179 -18.51 -8.18 17.17
CA GLN A 179 -17.92 -8.73 15.95
C GLN A 179 -18.01 -7.76 14.75
N ALA A 180 -19.09 -6.98 14.63
CA ALA A 180 -19.23 -6.04 13.52
C ALA A 180 -18.21 -4.90 13.65
N THR A 181 -18.06 -4.33 14.84
CA THR A 181 -17.04 -3.31 15.13
C THR A 181 -15.62 -3.84 14.89
N SER A 182 -15.35 -5.08 15.30
CA SER A 182 -14.06 -5.74 15.06
C SER A 182 -13.74 -5.87 13.56
N ILE A 183 -14.73 -6.23 12.73
CA ILE A 183 -14.57 -6.29 11.27
C ILE A 183 -14.30 -4.90 10.69
N VAL A 184 -15.02 -3.87 11.13
CA VAL A 184 -14.80 -2.48 10.70
C VAL A 184 -13.40 -2.00 11.06
N LEU A 185 -12.90 -2.31 12.26
CA LEU A 185 -11.54 -1.99 12.68
C LEU A 185 -10.48 -2.73 11.86
N MET A 186 -10.75 -3.98 11.47
CA MET A 186 -9.85 -4.75 10.60
C MET A 186 -9.80 -4.17 9.18
N GLN A 187 -10.95 -3.76 8.63
CA GLN A 187 -11.02 -3.05 7.35
C GLN A 187 -10.27 -1.72 7.42
N TYR A 188 -10.47 -0.96 8.49
CA TYR A 188 -9.77 0.30 8.74
C TYR A 188 -8.26 0.11 8.81
N PHE A 189 -7.79 -0.90 9.55
CA PHE A 189 -6.37 -1.23 9.64
C PHE A 189 -5.75 -1.55 8.28
N VAL A 190 -6.38 -2.43 7.49
CA VAL A 190 -5.86 -2.83 6.17
C VAL A 190 -5.84 -1.64 5.22
N ALA A 191 -6.90 -0.82 5.21
CA ALA A 191 -6.98 0.36 4.36
C ALA A 191 -5.91 1.39 4.73
N ASP A 192 -5.75 1.70 6.02
CA ASP A 192 -4.75 2.66 6.47
C ASP A 192 -3.33 2.12 6.25
N LEU A 193 -3.07 0.83 6.48
CA LEU A 193 -1.76 0.22 6.20
C LEU A 193 -1.34 0.40 4.75
N ILE A 194 -2.24 0.12 3.80
CA ILE A 194 -1.98 0.29 2.36
C ILE A 194 -1.70 1.78 2.06
N TRP A 195 -2.51 2.68 2.62
CA TRP A 195 -2.29 4.11 2.45
C TRP A 195 -0.94 4.56 3.01
N GLN A 196 -0.57 4.17 4.23
CA GLN A 196 0.70 4.55 4.85
C GLN A 196 1.89 4.04 4.04
N GLN A 197 1.83 2.83 3.50
CA GLN A 197 2.87 2.30 2.60
C GLN A 197 2.98 3.16 1.33
N MET A 198 1.86 3.49 0.70
CA MET A 198 1.83 4.35 -0.48
C MET A 198 2.34 5.77 -0.17
N LEU A 199 1.94 6.34 0.97
CA LEU A 199 2.34 7.67 1.40
C LEU A 199 3.85 7.76 1.58
N VAL A 200 4.47 6.76 2.23
CA VAL A 200 5.93 6.70 2.41
C VAL A 200 6.67 6.59 1.07
N ASP A 201 6.12 5.89 0.07
CA ASP A 201 6.73 5.78 -1.25
C ASP A 201 6.49 6.99 -2.15
N PHE A 202 5.35 7.67 -1.98
CA PHE A 202 5.01 8.92 -2.65
C PHE A 202 5.43 10.17 -1.89
N GLY A 203 6.12 10.06 -0.76
CA GLY A 203 6.50 11.19 0.10
C GLY A 203 7.15 12.34 -0.67
N TYR A 204 8.05 12.03 -1.61
CA TYR A 204 8.64 13.03 -2.51
C TYR A 204 7.61 13.85 -3.31
N SER A 205 6.54 13.22 -3.80
CA SER A 205 5.49 13.90 -4.56
C SER A 205 4.72 14.87 -3.67
N PHE A 206 4.44 14.48 -2.42
CA PHE A 206 3.80 15.34 -1.43
C PHE A 206 4.69 16.51 -1.03
N GLU A 207 5.96 16.25 -0.71
CA GLU A 207 6.92 17.29 -0.30
C GLU A 207 7.18 18.32 -1.40
N LYS A 208 7.22 17.89 -2.66
CA LYS A 208 7.59 18.76 -3.78
C LYS A 208 6.42 19.54 -4.38
N TYR A 209 5.24 18.92 -4.44
CA TYR A 209 4.09 19.47 -5.15
C TYR A 209 2.94 19.87 -4.22
N GLY A 210 3.01 19.50 -2.94
CA GLY A 210 2.00 19.77 -1.92
C GLY A 210 2.10 21.16 -1.28
N ASN A 211 2.07 22.22 -2.08
CA ASN A 211 2.21 23.59 -1.57
C ASN A 211 0.93 24.17 -0.96
N ASP A 212 -0.21 23.49 -1.11
CA ASP A 212 -1.52 23.88 -0.57
C ASP A 212 -2.06 22.78 0.35
N GLN A 213 -2.20 23.10 1.63
CA GLN A 213 -2.68 22.17 2.66
C GLN A 213 -4.11 21.67 2.38
N ASN A 214 -5.00 22.53 1.89
CA ASN A 214 -6.39 22.12 1.61
C ASN A 214 -6.47 21.20 0.39
N VAL A 215 -5.55 21.34 -0.55
CA VAL A 215 -5.42 20.42 -1.68
C VAL A 215 -4.87 19.08 -1.19
N LEU A 216 -3.87 19.08 -0.32
CA LEU A 216 -3.30 17.84 0.22
C LEU A 216 -4.31 17.03 1.04
N ILE A 217 -5.08 17.69 1.91
CA ILE A 217 -6.15 17.03 2.68
C ILE A 217 -7.13 16.34 1.74
N ARG A 218 -7.61 17.04 0.69
CA ARG A 218 -8.54 16.46 -0.28
C ARG A 218 -7.93 15.30 -1.06
N VAL A 219 -6.68 15.43 -1.51
CA VAL A 219 -5.97 14.34 -2.21
C VAL A 219 -5.83 13.12 -1.30
N GLU A 220 -5.49 13.31 -0.03
CA GLU A 220 -5.42 12.22 0.95
C GLU A 220 -6.80 11.57 1.18
N GLU A 221 -7.85 12.37 1.36
CA GLU A 221 -9.23 11.89 1.53
C GLU A 221 -9.68 11.05 0.33
N ASP A 222 -9.52 11.57 -0.91
CA ASP A 222 -9.90 10.87 -2.14
C ASP A 222 -9.20 9.50 -2.26
N MET A 223 -7.90 9.46 -1.94
CA MET A 223 -7.10 8.25 -2.01
C MET A 223 -7.53 7.23 -0.93
N LYS A 224 -7.71 7.69 0.31
CA LYS A 224 -8.17 6.86 1.42
C LYS A 224 -9.57 6.31 1.17
N GLU A 225 -10.48 7.11 0.63
CA GLU A 225 -11.85 6.68 0.32
C GLU A 225 -11.86 5.55 -0.72
N TYR A 226 -11.09 5.71 -1.81
CA TYR A 226 -10.98 4.66 -2.82
C TYR A 226 -10.37 3.36 -2.26
N ILE A 227 -9.29 3.46 -1.47
CA ILE A 227 -8.67 2.29 -0.84
C ILE A 227 -9.67 1.62 0.10
N LYS A 228 -10.34 2.40 0.95
CA LYS A 228 -11.36 1.90 1.89
C LYS A 228 -12.47 1.16 1.16
N ALA A 229 -13.05 1.74 0.11
CA ALA A 229 -14.08 1.09 -0.69
C ALA A 229 -13.61 -0.25 -1.30
N SER A 230 -12.35 -0.29 -1.77
CA SER A 230 -11.75 -1.51 -2.32
C SER A 230 -11.54 -2.59 -1.25
N VAL A 231 -11.13 -2.19 -0.04
CA VAL A 231 -10.97 -3.09 1.11
C VAL A 231 -12.32 -3.62 1.58
N GLU A 232 -13.33 -2.76 1.74
CA GLU A 232 -14.68 -3.17 2.11
C GLU A 232 -15.26 -4.20 1.14
N GLU A 233 -15.09 -3.98 -0.16
CA GLU A 233 -15.50 -4.92 -1.20
C GLU A 233 -14.79 -6.27 -1.08
N SER A 234 -13.48 -6.27 -0.78
CA SER A 234 -12.74 -7.51 -0.55
C SER A 234 -13.23 -8.27 0.69
N PHE A 235 -13.48 -7.58 1.79
CA PHE A 235 -14.03 -8.20 3.01
C PHE A 235 -15.45 -8.73 2.77
N LYS A 236 -16.28 -8.05 1.98
CA LYS A 236 -17.60 -8.54 1.56
C LYS A 236 -17.52 -9.83 0.75
N ARG A 237 -16.48 -10.02 -0.07
CA ARG A 237 -16.24 -11.25 -0.85
C ARG A 237 -15.71 -12.41 -0.02
N ASN A 238 -15.12 -12.13 1.15
CA ASN A 238 -14.39 -13.09 1.97
C ASN A 238 -14.88 -13.15 3.43
N LYS A 239 -16.18 -12.94 3.67
CA LYS A 239 -16.77 -12.76 5.01
C LYS A 239 -16.36 -13.85 6.02
N ASP A 240 -16.29 -15.10 5.58
CA ASP A 240 -16.03 -16.26 6.44
C ASP A 240 -14.56 -16.38 6.87
N LYS A 241 -13.66 -15.58 6.30
CA LYS A 241 -12.20 -15.68 6.48
C LYS A 241 -11.58 -14.47 7.18
N THR A 242 -12.42 -13.56 7.67
CA THR A 242 -12.01 -12.23 8.18
C THR A 242 -11.08 -12.27 9.40
N PHE A 243 -11.07 -13.36 10.16
CA PHE A 243 -10.16 -13.58 11.30
C PHE A 243 -9.51 -14.96 11.26
N SER A 244 -9.45 -15.59 10.08
CA SER A 244 -8.76 -16.88 9.92
C SER A 244 -7.28 -16.68 9.61
N LYS A 245 -6.51 -17.76 9.69
CA LYS A 245 -5.10 -17.77 9.25
C LYS A 245 -4.97 -17.39 7.77
N ASP A 246 -6.02 -17.62 6.98
CA ASP A 246 -6.08 -17.37 5.53
C ASP A 246 -6.47 -15.92 5.20
N LEU A 247 -6.69 -15.06 6.21
CA LEU A 247 -7.03 -13.65 6.06
C LEU A 247 -6.09 -12.92 5.09
N CYS A 248 -4.78 -13.17 5.18
CA CYS A 248 -3.81 -12.52 4.31
C CYS A 248 -3.86 -13.07 2.87
N ASP A 249 -4.02 -14.38 2.72
CA ASP A 249 -4.00 -15.03 1.40
C ASP A 249 -5.26 -14.74 0.58
N ASP A 250 -6.39 -14.57 1.25
CA ASP A 250 -7.68 -14.37 0.58
C ASP A 250 -8.13 -12.91 0.58
N VAL A 251 -8.04 -12.21 1.71
CA VAL A 251 -8.58 -10.84 1.82
C VAL A 251 -7.58 -9.81 1.33
N VAL A 252 -6.38 -9.75 1.92
CA VAL A 252 -5.37 -8.74 1.51
C VAL A 252 -5.00 -8.90 0.03
N LYS A 253 -4.84 -10.15 -0.43
CA LYS A 253 -4.62 -10.44 -1.86
C LYS A 253 -5.79 -10.01 -2.73
N SER A 254 -7.03 -10.25 -2.29
CA SER A 254 -8.21 -9.80 -3.02
C SER A 254 -8.31 -8.27 -3.06
N CYS A 255 -7.96 -7.55 -1.98
CA CYS A 255 -7.90 -6.09 -1.96
C CYS A 255 -6.97 -5.58 -3.06
N LEU A 256 -5.72 -6.09 -3.08
CA LEU A 256 -4.71 -5.69 -4.05
C LEU A 256 -5.13 -6.00 -5.48
N LYS A 257 -5.72 -7.18 -5.74
CA LYS A 257 -6.26 -7.52 -7.07
C LYS A 257 -7.38 -6.58 -7.52
N ILE A 258 -8.32 -6.24 -6.64
CA ILE A 258 -9.40 -5.29 -6.95
C ILE A 258 -8.81 -3.93 -7.34
N MET A 259 -7.78 -3.48 -6.63
CA MET A 259 -7.12 -2.20 -6.88
C MET A 259 -6.20 -2.22 -8.11
N GLU A 260 -5.57 -3.36 -8.42
CA GLU A 260 -4.73 -3.55 -9.61
C GLU A 260 -5.54 -3.50 -10.91
N GLY A 261 -6.81 -3.94 -10.86
CA GLY A 261 -7.76 -3.83 -11.98
C GLY A 261 -7.52 -4.86 -13.07
#